data_AF-A0A2S8ACG7-F1
#
_entry.id   AF-A0A2S8ACG7-F1
#
_cell.length_a   1.000
_cell.length_b   1.000
_cell.length_c   1.000
_cell.angle_alpha   90.00
_cell.angle_beta   90.00
_cell.angle_gamma   90.00
#
_symmetry.space_group_name_H-M   'P 1'
#
loop_
_entity.id
_entity.type
_entity.pdbx_description
1 polymer ?
#
loop_
_entity_poly.entity_id
_entity_poly.type
_entity_poly.pdbx_seq_one_letter_code
_entity_poly.pdbx_strand_id
1 'polypeptide(L)'
;MNPKYFHLLLVIYFISLISCKKEKPLCKKDNKIINNITDCTKTSKNNIDSTYIITKTSKTQNQYNFIDRYPIRKPPIIDSTNFYSVKNNNLLKRKQIELLHLKNVIPSNILEHNNKIYINYLLDLSDNFKTIIFYYYSGENELFTILVNYTLNYEVIDWKIIAYDETAENWFRTQSFISQNKIKVENISYIETNPEIKVENYSIMKNGKIIKK
;
A
#
# COMPACT_ATOMS: atom_id res chain seq x y z
N MET A 1 58.32 8.69 -10.09
CA MET A 1 58.40 8.54 -11.56
C MET A 1 59.12 7.24 -11.88
N ASN A 2 58.38 6.22 -12.34
CA ASN A 2 58.89 5.15 -13.21
C ASN A 2 57.68 4.41 -13.83
N PRO A 3 57.44 4.51 -15.15
CA PRO A 3 56.26 3.96 -15.82
C PRO A 3 56.64 2.75 -16.68
N LYS A 4 56.12 1.55 -16.40
CA LYS A 4 56.42 0.37 -17.21
C LYS A 4 55.26 -0.66 -17.23
N TYR A 5 54.61 -0.72 -18.40
CA TYR A 5 53.84 -1.84 -18.98
C TYR A 5 52.51 -2.26 -18.31
N PHE A 6 51.39 -2.16 -19.03
CA PHE A 6 50.97 -3.30 -19.85
C PHE A 6 49.92 -2.87 -20.88
N HIS A 7 50.22 -3.14 -22.14
CA HIS A 7 49.36 -2.97 -23.30
C HIS A 7 48.23 -4.01 -23.28
N LEU A 8 47.03 -3.53 -23.59
CA LEU A 8 46.17 -4.02 -24.68
C LEU A 8 46.15 -5.54 -24.94
N LEU A 9 45.03 -6.19 -24.62
CA LEU A 9 44.50 -7.24 -25.50
C LEU A 9 42.97 -7.27 -25.47
N LEU A 10 42.46 -7.06 -26.67
CA LEU A 10 41.09 -6.94 -27.11
C LEU A 10 40.66 -8.33 -27.57
N VAL A 11 39.61 -8.91 -26.99
CA VAL A 11 38.94 -10.09 -27.56
C VAL A 11 37.44 -9.87 -27.54
N ILE A 12 36.93 -9.56 -28.73
CA ILE A 12 35.54 -9.61 -29.14
C ILE A 12 35.14 -11.09 -29.28
N TYR A 13 33.99 -11.49 -28.78
CA TYR A 13 33.23 -12.60 -29.39
C TYR A 13 31.73 -12.34 -29.37
N PHE A 14 31.16 -12.51 -30.57
CA PHE A 14 29.82 -12.21 -31.03
C PHE A 14 28.90 -13.46 -30.87
N ILE A 15 27.60 -13.21 -30.69
CA ILE A 15 26.42 -13.96 -31.19
C ILE A 15 25.98 -15.25 -30.45
N SER A 16 24.78 -15.20 -29.87
CA SER A 16 23.59 -15.77 -30.54
C SER A 16 22.27 -15.36 -29.88
N LEU A 17 21.45 -14.71 -30.70
CA LEU A 17 20.02 -14.52 -30.49
C LEU A 17 19.34 -15.88 -30.56
N ILE A 18 18.64 -16.28 -29.50
CA ILE A 18 17.58 -17.28 -29.58
C ILE A 18 16.28 -16.60 -29.16
N SER A 19 15.59 -16.11 -30.17
CA SER A 19 14.16 -15.83 -30.16
C SER A 19 13.41 -17.15 -29.96
N CYS A 20 12.70 -17.28 -28.84
CA CYS A 20 11.71 -18.33 -28.66
C CYS A 20 10.32 -17.70 -28.70
N LYS A 21 9.75 -17.58 -29.91
CA LYS A 21 8.32 -17.41 -30.10
C LYS A 21 7.65 -18.74 -29.71
N LYS A 22 6.95 -18.77 -28.57
CA LYS A 22 5.93 -19.79 -28.31
C LYS A 22 4.57 -19.25 -28.74
N GLU A 23 3.98 -19.97 -29.69
CA GLU A 23 2.66 -19.76 -30.23
C GLU A 23 1.58 -19.91 -29.16
N LYS A 24 0.49 -19.15 -29.34
CA LYS A 24 -0.72 -19.20 -28.51
C LYS A 24 -1.46 -20.53 -28.75
N PRO A 25 -1.85 -21.27 -27.72
CA PRO A 25 -2.87 -22.30 -27.89
C PRO A 25 -4.26 -21.65 -28.04
N LEU A 26 -4.95 -22.05 -29.12
CA LEU A 26 -6.35 -21.74 -29.38
C LEU A 26 -7.26 -22.21 -28.24
N CYS A 27 -8.28 -21.40 -27.94
CA CYS A 27 -9.42 -21.77 -27.11
C CYS A 27 -10.09 -23.03 -27.66
N LYS A 28 -10.09 -24.12 -26.87
CA LYS A 28 -11.02 -25.23 -27.05
C LYS A 28 -12.38 -24.84 -26.48
N LYS A 29 -13.38 -24.73 -27.34
CA LYS A 29 -14.80 -24.81 -26.97
C LYS A 29 -15.16 -26.29 -26.83
N ASP A 30 -15.32 -26.76 -25.60
CA ASP A 30 -16.01 -28.02 -25.35
C ASP A 30 -17.47 -27.70 -25.01
N ASN A 31 -18.32 -27.83 -26.03
CA ASN A 31 -19.76 -27.91 -25.87
C ASN A 31 -20.09 -29.29 -25.29
N LYS A 32 -20.50 -29.36 -24.03
CA LYS A 32 -21.31 -30.48 -23.53
C LYS A 32 -22.76 -30.01 -23.39
N ILE A 33 -23.52 -30.32 -24.44
CA ILE A 33 -24.98 -30.41 -24.46
C ILE A 33 -25.40 -31.58 -23.57
N ILE A 34 -26.58 -31.48 -22.95
CA ILE A 34 -27.56 -32.50 -22.50
C ILE A 34 -28.30 -31.87 -21.30
N ASN A 35 -29.62 -31.68 -21.23
CA ASN A 35 -30.74 -32.24 -21.99
C ASN A 35 -32.00 -31.37 -21.86
N ASN A 36 -32.73 -31.31 -22.98
CA ASN A 36 -34.17 -31.50 -23.16
C ASN A 36 -35.16 -30.70 -22.27
N ILE A 37 -36.03 -29.93 -22.93
CA ILE A 37 -37.45 -30.28 -23.10
C ILE A 37 -37.98 -29.59 -24.37
N THR A 38 -38.53 -30.44 -25.23
CA THR A 38 -39.55 -30.28 -26.30
C THR A 38 -40.58 -29.16 -26.01
N ASP A 39 -41.25 -28.48 -26.93
CA ASP A 39 -41.72 -28.81 -28.27
C ASP A 39 -42.25 -27.53 -28.93
N CYS A 40 -42.44 -27.58 -30.25
CA CYS A 40 -42.82 -26.50 -31.14
C CYS A 40 -44.31 -26.06 -31.01
N THR A 41 -44.62 -24.80 -31.35
CA THR A 41 -45.48 -24.46 -32.53
C THR A 41 -45.81 -22.96 -32.69
N LYS A 42 -45.67 -22.53 -33.97
CA LYS A 42 -46.51 -21.61 -34.76
C LYS A 42 -46.62 -20.10 -34.42
N THR A 43 -46.07 -19.35 -35.38
CA THR A 43 -46.49 -18.07 -35.99
C THR A 43 -47.70 -17.31 -35.41
N SER A 44 -47.48 -16.08 -34.96
CA SER A 44 -48.44 -14.97 -35.04
C SER A 44 -47.68 -13.64 -34.98
N LYS A 45 -47.93 -12.78 -35.98
CA LYS A 45 -47.65 -11.34 -35.93
C LYS A 45 -48.38 -10.76 -34.72
N ASN A 46 -47.71 -9.88 -33.96
CA ASN A 46 -48.31 -8.69 -33.36
C ASN A 46 -47.20 -7.72 -32.90
N ASN A 47 -47.29 -6.49 -33.39
CA ASN A 47 -46.60 -5.30 -32.88
C ASN A 47 -47.03 -5.04 -31.44
N ILE A 48 -46.10 -5.02 -30.49
CA ILE A 48 -46.22 -4.23 -29.28
C ILE A 48 -44.84 -3.62 -28.98
N ASP A 49 -44.81 -2.30 -29.06
CA ASP A 49 -43.78 -1.41 -28.59
C ASP A 49 -43.50 -1.69 -27.10
N SER A 50 -42.32 -2.21 -26.80
CA SER A 50 -41.82 -2.33 -25.42
C SER A 50 -40.38 -1.86 -25.42
N THR A 51 -40.24 -0.57 -25.16
CA THR A 51 -38.97 0.08 -24.86
C THR A 51 -38.42 -0.52 -23.58
N TYR A 52 -37.57 -1.54 -23.74
CA TYR A 52 -36.82 -2.13 -22.64
C TYR A 52 -35.74 -1.13 -22.22
N ILE A 53 -36.08 -0.24 -21.28
CA ILE A 53 -35.08 0.58 -20.60
C ILE A 53 -34.23 -0.40 -19.78
N ILE A 54 -33.11 -0.81 -20.37
CA ILE A 54 -31.99 -1.40 -19.63
C ILE A 54 -31.49 -0.27 -18.74
N THR A 55 -32.08 -0.15 -17.55
CA THR A 55 -31.44 0.55 -16.44
C THR A 55 -30.21 -0.27 -16.09
N LYS A 56 -29.09 0.04 -16.75
CA LYS A 56 -27.76 -0.28 -16.25
C LYS A 56 -27.66 0.39 -14.88
N THR A 57 -28.11 -0.31 -13.86
CA THR A 57 -27.66 -0.11 -12.50
C THR A 57 -26.19 -0.46 -12.51
N SER A 58 -25.36 0.53 -12.86
CA SER A 58 -23.93 0.45 -12.66
C SER A 58 -23.74 0.25 -11.16
N LYS A 59 -23.39 -0.97 -10.76
CA LYS A 59 -22.83 -1.22 -9.43
C LYS A 59 -21.66 -0.25 -9.30
N THR A 60 -21.85 0.83 -8.57
CA THR A 60 -20.79 1.73 -8.14
C THR A 60 -19.87 0.90 -7.26
N GLN A 61 -18.83 0.35 -7.86
CA GLN A 61 -17.82 -0.41 -7.16
C GLN A 61 -17.16 0.52 -6.14
N ASN A 62 -17.22 0.16 -4.86
CA ASN A 62 -16.56 0.91 -3.79
C ASN A 62 -15.08 1.12 -4.15
N GLN A 63 -14.70 2.38 -4.37
CA GLN A 63 -13.35 2.75 -4.81
C GLN A 63 -12.25 2.42 -3.78
N TYR A 64 -12.63 2.06 -2.55
CA TYR A 64 -11.74 1.70 -1.45
C TYR A 64 -11.63 0.19 -1.22
N ASN A 65 -12.22 -0.65 -2.08
CA ASN A 65 -12.19 -2.12 -1.93
C ASN A 65 -10.77 -2.72 -1.88
N PHE A 66 -9.76 -1.97 -2.32
CA PHE A 66 -8.36 -2.40 -2.25
C PHE A 66 -7.82 -2.45 -0.82
N ILE A 67 -8.51 -1.83 0.14
CA ILE A 67 -8.12 -1.77 1.55
C ILE A 67 -8.48 -3.07 2.28
N ASP A 68 -9.56 -3.73 1.87
CA ASP A 68 -10.14 -4.88 2.58
C ASP A 68 -9.22 -6.13 2.56
N ARG A 69 -8.16 -6.12 1.75
CA ARG A 69 -7.17 -7.21 1.66
C ARG A 69 -6.03 -7.13 2.67
N TYR A 70 -5.91 -6.01 3.40
CA TYR A 70 -4.82 -5.81 4.35
C TYR A 70 -5.15 -6.42 5.72
N PRO A 71 -4.15 -6.95 6.44
CA PRO A 71 -4.38 -7.54 7.75
C PRO A 71 -4.88 -6.48 8.73
N ILE A 72 -5.87 -6.85 9.55
CA ILE A 72 -6.38 -6.04 10.65
C ILE A 72 -5.66 -6.46 11.93
N ARG A 73 -5.13 -5.50 12.67
CA ARG A 73 -4.51 -5.70 13.99
C ARG A 73 -5.36 -5.03 15.07
N LYS A 74 -5.32 -5.58 16.28
CA LYS A 74 -5.98 -5.01 17.46
C LYS A 74 -4.93 -4.52 18.46
N PRO A 75 -5.13 -3.37 19.11
CA PRO A 75 -4.25 -2.93 20.19
C PRO A 75 -4.38 -3.84 21.43
N PRO A 76 -3.36 -3.88 22.32
CA PRO A 76 -2.12 -3.12 22.22
C PRO A 76 -1.15 -3.72 21.20
N ILE A 77 -0.42 -2.86 20.49
CA ILE A 77 0.65 -3.28 19.57
C ILE A 77 1.92 -2.47 19.79
N ILE A 78 3.05 -3.06 19.41
CA ILE A 78 4.30 -2.35 19.21
C ILE A 78 4.52 -2.24 17.71
N ASP A 79 4.69 -1.01 17.21
CA ASP A 79 5.19 -0.79 15.86
C ASP A 79 6.66 -0.39 15.92
N SER A 80 7.50 -1.26 15.38
CA SER A 80 8.94 -1.08 15.22
C SER A 80 9.34 -1.35 13.76
N THR A 81 8.46 -0.98 12.83
CA THR A 81 8.67 -1.17 11.39
C THR A 81 10.01 -0.56 11.01
N ASN A 82 10.83 -1.36 10.34
CA ASN A 82 12.22 -1.11 9.98
C ASN A 82 12.54 -1.77 8.61
N PHE A 83 13.70 -1.46 8.04
CA PHE A 83 14.10 -1.94 6.70
C PHE A 83 14.08 -3.47 6.56
N TYR A 84 14.31 -4.22 7.65
CA TYR A 84 14.33 -5.68 7.65
C TYR A 84 12.93 -6.31 7.81
N SER A 85 11.96 -5.54 8.30
CA SER A 85 10.61 -6.04 8.62
C SER A 85 9.59 -5.82 7.50
N VAL A 86 9.84 -4.85 6.60
CA VAL A 86 8.87 -4.44 5.58
C VAL A 86 8.72 -5.49 4.47
N LYS A 87 7.47 -5.67 4.03
CA LYS A 87 7.14 -6.52 2.89
C LYS A 87 6.65 -5.65 1.75
N ASN A 88 7.48 -5.49 0.72
CA ASN A 88 7.22 -4.60 -0.42
C ASN A 88 6.14 -5.14 -1.41
N ASN A 89 5.10 -5.81 -0.91
CA ASN A 89 4.03 -6.43 -1.70
C ASN A 89 2.75 -5.57 -1.82
N ASN A 90 2.73 -4.39 -1.18
CA ASN A 90 1.52 -3.58 -0.99
C ASN A 90 1.63 -2.14 -1.52
N LEU A 91 2.35 -1.96 -2.63
CA LEU A 91 2.59 -0.64 -3.22
C LEU A 91 1.28 0.02 -3.65
N LEU A 92 1.05 1.24 -3.19
CA LEU A 92 -0.09 2.05 -3.61
C LEU A 92 0.13 2.64 -5.00
N LYS A 93 -0.92 2.56 -5.82
CA LYS A 93 -1.01 3.27 -7.09
C LYS A 93 -1.30 4.75 -6.83
N ARG A 94 -0.90 5.63 -7.74
CA ARG A 94 -1.18 7.09 -7.65
C ARG A 94 -2.64 7.41 -7.36
N LYS A 95 -3.60 6.76 -8.04
CA LYS A 95 -5.03 6.93 -7.77
C LYS A 95 -5.42 6.56 -6.33
N GLN A 96 -4.78 5.55 -5.73
CA GLN A 96 -5.05 5.15 -4.35
C GLN A 96 -4.46 6.15 -3.35
N ILE A 97 -3.28 6.71 -3.65
CA ILE A 97 -2.65 7.79 -2.87
C ILE A 97 -3.56 9.04 -2.86
N GLU A 98 -4.11 9.40 -4.02
CA GLU A 98 -5.06 10.50 -4.17
C GLU A 98 -6.37 10.24 -3.40
N LEU A 99 -6.95 9.04 -3.54
CA LEU A 99 -8.16 8.64 -2.83
C LEU A 99 -8.00 8.62 -1.30
N LEU A 100 -6.79 8.36 -0.80
CA LEU A 100 -6.48 8.34 0.63
C LEU A 100 -5.96 9.70 1.14
N HIS A 101 -6.02 10.74 0.30
CA HIS A 101 -5.63 12.11 0.64
C HIS A 101 -4.22 12.22 1.26
N LEU A 102 -3.29 11.33 0.87
CA LEU A 102 -1.97 11.23 1.51
C LEU A 102 -1.09 12.47 1.32
N LYS A 103 -1.43 13.35 0.37
CA LYS A 103 -0.82 14.68 0.22
C LYS A 103 -0.99 15.59 1.45
N ASN A 104 -1.98 15.31 2.30
CA ASN A 104 -2.22 16.08 3.53
C ASN A 104 -1.37 15.57 4.72
N VAL A 105 -0.59 14.50 4.50
CA VAL A 105 -0.01 13.68 5.57
C VAL A 105 1.49 13.42 5.30
N ILE A 106 1.83 13.18 4.04
CA ILE A 106 3.19 12.89 3.58
C ILE A 106 3.71 14.11 2.79
N PRO A 107 4.97 14.56 3.04
CA PRO A 107 5.55 15.71 2.35
C PRO A 107 5.51 15.60 0.82
N SER A 108 5.30 16.73 0.12
CA SER A 108 5.11 16.76 -1.34
C SER A 108 6.34 16.27 -2.11
N ASN A 109 7.54 16.61 -1.64
CA ASN A 109 8.79 16.11 -2.23
C ASN A 109 8.83 14.57 -2.22
N ILE A 110 8.30 13.92 -1.20
CA ILE A 110 8.21 12.46 -1.17
C ILE A 110 7.24 11.95 -2.24
N LEU A 111 6.09 12.60 -2.40
CA LEU A 111 5.06 12.19 -3.36
C LEU A 111 5.46 12.43 -4.82
N GLU A 112 6.23 13.48 -5.09
CA GLU A 112 6.65 13.90 -6.44
C GLU A 112 7.80 13.04 -7.01
N HIS A 113 8.67 12.50 -6.15
CA HIS A 113 9.83 11.70 -6.57
C HIS A 113 9.52 10.22 -6.83
N ASN A 114 8.26 9.87 -7.10
CA ASN A 114 7.79 8.48 -7.23
C ASN A 114 8.14 7.61 -6.00
N ASN A 115 8.25 8.19 -4.80
CA ASN A 115 8.58 7.38 -3.63
C ASN A 115 7.46 6.39 -3.36
N LYS A 116 7.89 5.19 -2.98
CA LYS A 116 7.03 4.02 -2.86
C LYS A 116 6.31 4.07 -1.51
N ILE A 117 5.00 4.24 -1.54
CA ILE A 117 4.13 4.22 -0.35
C ILE A 117 3.38 2.90 -0.30
N TYR A 118 3.34 2.30 0.88
CA TYR A 118 2.75 0.99 1.12
C TYR A 118 1.76 1.06 2.26
N ILE A 119 0.70 0.25 2.20
CA ILE A 119 -0.09 -0.08 3.38
C ILE A 119 0.58 -1.23 4.12
N ASN A 120 0.84 -1.04 5.40
CA ASN A 120 1.36 -2.07 6.29
C ASN A 120 0.21 -2.95 6.79
N TYR A 121 -0.73 -2.35 7.53
CA TYR A 121 -1.90 -3.01 8.11
C TYR A 121 -2.97 -1.98 8.49
N LEU A 122 -4.16 -2.48 8.81
CA LEU A 122 -5.26 -1.70 9.38
C LEU A 122 -5.24 -1.88 10.91
N LEU A 123 -5.54 -0.82 11.65
CA LEU A 123 -5.56 -0.86 13.10
C LEU A 123 -6.99 -0.62 13.61
N ASP A 124 -7.50 -1.57 14.39
CA ASP A 124 -8.85 -1.55 14.96
C ASP A 124 -8.85 -0.74 16.27
N LEU A 125 -8.90 0.60 16.14
CA LEU A 125 -8.89 1.54 17.27
C LEU A 125 -10.27 2.01 17.72
N SER A 126 -11.28 2.00 16.83
CA SER A 126 -12.59 2.60 17.11
C SER A 126 -13.58 2.27 16.01
N ASP A 127 -14.86 2.15 16.36
CA ASP A 127 -15.94 2.08 15.37
C ASP A 127 -16.26 3.45 14.75
N ASN A 128 -15.76 4.55 15.33
CA ASN A 128 -16.07 5.93 14.89
C ASN A 128 -15.16 6.45 13.77
N PHE A 129 -14.01 5.81 13.56
CA PHE A 129 -13.01 6.22 12.57
C PHE A 129 -12.19 5.01 12.12
N LYS A 130 -11.55 5.11 10.96
CA LYS A 130 -10.66 4.07 10.44
C LYS A 130 -9.22 4.46 10.70
N THR A 131 -8.37 3.49 11.00
CA THR A 131 -6.93 3.73 11.14
C THR A 131 -6.16 2.85 10.18
N ILE A 132 -5.30 3.48 9.37
CA ILE A 132 -4.44 2.80 8.41
C ILE A 132 -2.99 3.14 8.73
N ILE A 133 -2.15 2.10 8.76
CA ILE A 133 -0.71 2.25 8.94
C ILE A 133 -0.05 2.15 7.57
N PHE A 134 0.67 3.20 7.21
CA PHE A 134 1.47 3.26 5.99
C PHE A 134 2.94 3.26 6.33
N TYR A 135 3.76 2.83 5.38
CA TYR A 135 5.18 3.13 5.40
C TYR A 135 5.63 3.65 4.04
N TYR A 136 6.67 4.48 4.05
CA TYR A 136 7.27 5.05 2.85
C TYR A 136 8.76 5.31 3.05
N TYR A 137 9.49 5.34 1.95
CA TYR A 137 10.91 5.65 1.92
C TYR A 137 11.13 7.14 1.64
N SER A 138 12.11 7.73 2.32
CA SER A 138 12.66 9.05 2.01
C SER A 138 14.11 8.84 1.56
N GLY A 139 14.32 8.85 0.24
CA GLY A 139 15.60 8.41 -0.32
C GLY A 139 15.85 6.91 -0.06
N GLU A 140 17.13 6.54 0.02
CA GLU A 140 17.57 5.14 0.12
C GLU A 140 17.71 4.66 1.57
N ASN A 141 17.94 5.59 2.51
CA ASN A 141 18.40 5.28 3.86
C ASN A 141 17.40 5.62 4.96
N GLU A 142 16.23 6.13 4.61
CA GLU A 142 15.20 6.47 5.59
C GLU A 142 13.88 5.78 5.29
N LEU A 143 13.30 5.16 6.32
CA LEU A 143 12.00 4.53 6.28
C LEU A 143 11.12 5.12 7.37
N PHE A 144 9.98 5.68 6.97
CA PHE A 144 8.98 6.24 7.88
C PHE A 144 7.75 5.35 7.92
N THR A 145 7.18 5.17 9.11
CA THR A 145 5.88 4.54 9.32
C THR A 145 4.93 5.51 9.99
N ILE A 146 3.76 5.69 9.40
CA ILE A 146 2.79 6.69 9.78
C ILE A 146 1.44 6.06 10.06
N LEU A 147 0.88 6.41 11.21
CA LEU A 147 -0.50 6.14 11.58
C LEU A 147 -1.36 7.28 11.08
N VAL A 148 -2.42 6.97 10.34
CA VAL A 148 -3.39 7.96 9.88
C VAL A 148 -4.79 7.54 10.30
N ASN A 149 -5.48 8.44 10.98
CA ASN A 149 -6.88 8.31 11.34
C ASN A 149 -7.74 8.99 10.28
N TYR A 150 -8.81 8.31 9.88
CA TYR A 150 -9.72 8.72 8.83
C TYR A 150 -11.16 8.68 9.31
N THR A 151 -12.00 9.55 8.76
CA THR A 151 -13.45 9.37 8.86
C THR A 151 -13.85 8.04 8.20
N LEU A 152 -15.07 7.58 8.46
CA LEU A 152 -15.58 6.37 7.80
C LEU A 152 -15.60 6.47 6.27
N ASN A 153 -15.58 7.70 5.73
CA ASN A 153 -15.53 8.03 4.31
C ASN A 153 -14.10 8.29 3.76
N TYR A 154 -13.06 8.02 4.53
CA TYR A 154 -11.64 8.19 4.16
C TYR A 154 -11.15 9.64 4.00
N GLU A 155 -11.82 10.60 4.64
CA GLU A 155 -11.22 11.93 4.87
C GLU A 155 -10.24 11.88 6.05
N VAL A 156 -9.06 12.49 5.90
CA VAL A 156 -8.03 12.51 6.96
C VAL A 156 -8.52 13.30 8.16
N ILE A 157 -8.43 12.71 9.36
CA ILE A 157 -8.72 13.36 10.64
C ILE A 157 -7.42 13.89 11.25
N ASP A 158 -6.43 13.01 11.42
CA ASP A 158 -5.16 13.30 12.08
C ASP A 158 -4.14 12.19 11.79
N TRP A 159 -2.86 12.42 12.10
CA TRP A 159 -1.80 11.47 11.85
C TRP A 159 -0.59 11.63 12.78
N LYS A 160 0.22 10.58 12.88
CA LYS A 160 1.48 10.60 13.64
C LYS A 160 2.49 9.60 13.06
N ILE A 161 3.75 10.03 12.95
CA ILE A 161 4.87 9.12 12.70
C ILE A 161 5.04 8.22 13.95
N ILE A 162 4.94 6.91 13.75
CA ILE A 162 4.92 5.90 14.80
C ILE A 162 6.14 4.97 14.77
N ALA A 163 6.85 4.91 13.65
CA ALA A 163 8.16 4.29 13.56
C ALA A 163 9.03 5.00 12.52
N TYR A 164 10.34 4.90 12.69
CA TYR A 164 11.36 5.45 11.81
C TYR A 164 12.61 4.58 11.91
N ASP A 165 13.29 4.38 10.80
CA ASP A 165 14.53 3.63 10.73
C ASP A 165 15.46 4.34 9.74
N GLU A 166 16.68 4.59 10.19
CA GLU A 166 17.76 5.23 9.42
C GLU A 166 18.90 4.22 9.26
N THR A 167 19.39 4.02 8.03
CA THR A 167 20.36 2.94 7.74
C THR A 167 21.66 3.42 7.10
N ALA A 168 21.84 4.72 6.86
CA ALA A 168 23.12 5.26 6.42
C ALA A 168 24.16 5.13 7.54
N GLU A 169 23.83 5.64 8.73
CA GLU A 169 24.71 5.62 9.91
C GLU A 169 24.15 4.74 11.05
N ASN A 170 22.88 4.33 10.95
CA ASN A 170 22.14 3.58 11.98
C ASN A 170 22.04 4.33 13.32
N TRP A 171 21.98 5.66 13.26
CA TRP A 171 21.97 6.51 14.45
C TRP A 171 20.60 6.69 15.04
N PHE A 172 19.55 6.60 14.23
CA PHE A 172 18.22 7.00 14.66
C PHE A 172 17.18 5.92 14.40
N ARG A 173 16.36 5.67 15.42
CA ARG A 173 15.23 4.77 15.32
C ARG A 173 14.06 5.29 16.13
N THR A 174 12.85 5.13 15.61
CA THR A 174 11.62 5.37 16.35
C THR A 174 10.81 4.10 16.41
N GLN A 175 10.25 3.81 17.58
CA GLN A 175 9.25 2.77 17.77
C GLN A 175 8.10 3.32 18.61
N SER A 176 6.95 2.64 18.58
CA SER A 176 5.82 3.06 19.39
C SER A 176 5.04 1.90 19.98
N PHE A 177 4.49 2.15 21.17
CA PHE A 177 3.45 1.34 21.77
C PHE A 177 2.11 2.03 21.57
N ILE A 178 1.15 1.35 20.95
CA ILE A 178 -0.16 1.88 20.62
C ILE A 178 -1.21 1.06 21.37
N SER A 179 -2.00 1.73 22.21
CA SER A 179 -3.21 1.18 22.83
C SER A 179 -4.46 1.81 22.21
N GLN A 180 -5.66 1.41 22.66
CA GLN A 180 -6.92 1.93 22.14
C GLN A 180 -7.01 3.47 22.09
N ASN A 181 -6.43 4.14 23.09
CA ASN A 181 -6.57 5.57 23.29
C ASN A 181 -5.26 6.32 23.53
N LYS A 182 -4.10 5.66 23.35
CA LYS A 182 -2.78 6.27 23.60
C LYS A 182 -1.74 5.79 22.59
N ILE A 183 -0.79 6.66 22.29
CA ILE A 183 0.43 6.31 21.58
C ILE A 183 1.60 6.77 22.45
N LYS A 184 2.52 5.86 22.79
CA LYS A 184 3.82 6.18 23.37
C LYS A 184 4.86 6.01 22.27
N VAL A 185 5.51 7.09 21.87
CA VAL A 185 6.58 7.08 20.86
C VAL A 185 7.92 7.19 21.56
N GLU A 186 8.84 6.30 21.23
CA GLU A 186 10.21 6.28 21.71
C GLU A 186 11.13 6.61 20.54
N ASN A 187 11.79 7.77 20.60
CA ASN A 187 12.82 8.17 19.65
C ASN A 187 14.18 7.83 20.28
N ILE A 188 14.94 6.97 19.62
CA ILE A 188 16.17 6.37 20.10
C ILE A 188 17.32 6.92 19.26
N SER A 189 18.32 7.49 19.93
CA SER A 189 19.57 7.95 19.34
C SER A 189 20.71 7.04 19.79
N TYR A 190 21.45 6.48 18.83
CA TYR A 190 22.63 5.62 19.03
C TYR A 190 23.95 6.36 18.73
N ILE A 191 23.93 7.70 18.67
CA ILE A 191 25.13 8.52 18.42
C ILE A 191 26.17 8.30 19.55
N GLU A 192 25.68 8.26 20.78
CA GLU A 192 26.50 8.02 21.97
C GLU A 192 26.58 6.53 22.31
N THR A 193 27.61 6.13 23.08
CA THR A 193 27.79 4.73 23.50
C THR A 193 26.58 4.16 24.24
N ASN A 194 25.90 5.01 25.03
CA ASN A 194 24.64 4.67 25.68
C ASN A 194 23.48 5.30 24.90
N PRO A 195 22.50 4.52 24.41
CA PRO A 195 21.41 5.07 23.62
C PRO A 195 20.57 6.07 24.43
N GLU A 196 20.29 7.23 23.85
CA GLU A 196 19.36 8.20 24.41
C GLU A 196 17.94 7.90 23.94
N ILE A 197 16.98 7.85 24.88
CA ILE A 197 15.57 7.59 24.57
C ILE A 197 14.73 8.80 24.96
N LYS A 198 14.13 9.45 23.96
CA LYS A 198 13.14 10.53 24.14
C LYS A 198 11.74 9.98 23.95
N VAL A 199 10.93 10.07 25.00
CA VAL A 199 9.55 9.56 25.01
C VAL A 199 8.56 10.69 24.78
N GLU A 200 7.67 10.51 23.80
CA GLU A 200 6.51 11.37 23.57
C GLU A 200 5.22 10.57 23.82
N ASN A 201 4.27 11.18 24.55
CA ASN A 201 2.98 10.55 24.84
C ASN A 201 1.85 11.30 24.14
N TYR A 202 0.92 10.54 23.59
CA TYR A 202 -0.25 11.06 22.88
C TYR A 202 -1.53 10.40 23.39
N SER A 203 -2.62 11.15 23.38
CA SER A 203 -3.99 10.63 23.49
C SER A 203 -4.63 10.54 22.11
N ILE A 204 -5.36 9.45 21.86
CA ILE A 204 -6.28 9.33 20.72
C ILE A 204 -7.69 9.60 21.23
N MET A 205 -8.32 10.65 20.71
CA MET A 205 -9.66 11.07 21.08
C MET A 205 -10.72 10.20 20.39
N LYS A 206 -11.95 10.18 20.92
CA LYS A 206 -13.07 9.41 20.34
C LYS A 206 -13.38 9.76 18.88
N ASN A 207 -13.06 10.99 18.47
CA ASN A 207 -13.23 11.50 17.11
C ASN A 207 -12.00 11.28 16.22
N GLY A 208 -10.99 10.53 16.67
CA GLY A 208 -9.78 10.23 15.90
C GLY A 208 -8.66 11.28 15.98
N LYS A 209 -8.86 12.43 16.65
CA LYS A 209 -7.78 13.41 16.86
C LYS A 209 -6.69 12.87 17.78
N ILE A 210 -5.44 13.23 17.50
CA ILE A 210 -4.25 12.84 18.25
C ILE A 210 -3.70 14.07 18.96
N ILE A 211 -3.63 14.03 20.30
CA ILE A 211 -3.23 15.17 21.12
C ILE A 211 -1.96 14.81 21.90
N LYS A 212 -0.90 15.60 21.74
CA LYS A 212 0.33 15.47 22.54
C LYS A 212 0.01 15.81 24.01
N LYS A 213 0.53 15.00 24.93
CA LYS A 213 0.46 15.24 26.37
C LYS A 213 1.69 15.96 26.88
#